data_AF-A0A6J4TIL3-F1
#
_entry.id   AF-A0A6J4TIL3-F1
#
_cell.length_a   1.000
_cell.length_b   1.000
_cell.length_c   1.000
_cell.angle_alpha   90.00
_cell.angle_beta   90.00
_cell.angle_gamma   90.00
#
_symmetry.space_group_name_H-M   'P 1'
#
loop_
_entity.id
_entity.type
_entity.pdbx_description
1 polymer ?
#
loop_
_entity_poly.entity_id
_entity_poly.type
_entity_poly.pdbx_seq_one_letter_code
_entity_poly.pdbx_strand_id
1 'polypeptide(L)' 'MAGLRELRVFVAVAERLSFTRAAEELGLTQQTVSKTIRDLE' A
#
# COMPACT_ATOMS: atom_id res chain seq x y z
N MET A 1 1.48 14.56 6.61
CA MET A 1 2.37 14.64 5.44
C MET A 1 2.75 13.21 5.10
N ALA A 2 2.49 12.71 3.89
CA ALA A 2 2.77 11.32 3.54
C ALA A 2 4.27 11.07 3.43
N GLY A 3 4.77 10.03 4.10
CA GLY A 3 6.16 9.59 3.98
C GLY A 3 6.40 8.76 2.72
N LEU A 4 7.68 8.45 2.45
CA LEU A 4 8.10 7.65 1.30
C LEU A 4 7.48 6.23 1.32
N ARG A 5 7.19 5.69 2.50
CA ARG A 5 6.58 4.37 2.65
C ARG A 5 5.13 4.38 2.16
N GLU A 6 4.38 5.41 2.51
CA GLU A 6 2.98 5.59 2.12
C GLU A 6 2.86 5.77 0.60
N LEU A 7 3.76 6.56 -0.01
CA LEU A 7 3.82 6.70 -1.46
C LEU A 7 4.17 5.40 -2.17
N ARG A 8 5.10 4.59 -1.62
CA ARG A 8 5.41 3.25 -2.17
C ARG A 8 4.23 2.30 -2.08
N VAL A 9 3.50 2.32 -0.97
CA VAL A 9 2.27 1.53 -0.80
C VAL A 9 1.22 1.97 -1.82
N PHE A 10 1.04 3.27 -2.01
CA PHE A 10 0.11 3.83 -3.00
C PHE A 10 0.43 3.37 -4.43
N VAL A 11 1.69 3.53 -4.87
CA VAL A 11 2.12 3.12 -6.21
C VAL A 11 1.94 1.61 -6.41
N ALA A 12 2.37 0.78 -5.47
CA ALA A 12 2.24 -0.67 -5.57
C ALA A 12 0.76 -1.11 -5.68
N VAL A 13 -0.15 -0.50 -4.92
CA VAL A 13 -1.59 -0.79 -5.02
C VAL A 13 -2.15 -0.37 -6.38
N ALA A 14 -1.75 0.79 -6.88
CA ALA A 14 -2.18 1.29 -8.19
C ALA A 14 -1.68 0.41 -9.35
N GLU A 15 -0.45 -0.10 -9.28
CA GLU A 15 0.13 -0.97 -10.30
C GLU A 15 -0.45 -2.40 -10.27
N ARG A 16 -0.73 -2.93 -9.08
CA ARG A 16 -1.23 -4.30 -8.91
C ARG A 16 -2.74 -4.42 -8.99
N LEU A 17 -3.46 -3.32 -8.84
CA LEU A 17 -4.93 -3.27 -8.70
C LEU A 17 -5.44 -4.27 -7.64
N SER A 18 -4.61 -4.57 -6.64
CA SER A 18 -4.87 -5.60 -5.64
C SER A 18 -4.07 -5.33 -4.38
N PHE A 19 -4.76 -5.11 -3.27
CA PHE A 19 -4.14 -4.90 -1.95
C PHE A 19 -3.32 -6.11 -1.49
N THR A 20 -3.79 -7.33 -1.79
CA THR A 20 -3.08 -8.56 -1.41
C THR A 20 -1.77 -8.69 -2.16
N ARG A 21 -1.76 -8.51 -3.48
CA ARG A 21 -0.54 -8.59 -4.29
C ARG A 21 0.46 -7.48 -3.97
N ALA A 22 -0.03 -6.26 -3.72
CA ALA A 22 0.82 -5.16 -3.28
C ALA A 22 1.44 -5.43 -1.90
N ALA A 23 0.71 -6.08 -0.99
CA ALA A 23 1.23 -6.48 0.31
C ALA A 23 2.32 -7.56 0.19
N GLU A 24 2.10 -8.59 -0.64
CA GLU A 24 3.09 -9.62 -0.93
C GLU A 24 4.39 -9.03 -1.52
N GLU A 25 4.27 -8.12 -2.50
CA GLU A 25 5.41 -7.45 -3.12
C GLU A 25 6.22 -6.60 -2.15
N LEU A 26 5.55 -5.93 -1.21
CA LEU A 26 6.18 -5.06 -0.23
C LEU A 26 6.61 -5.80 1.05
N GLY A 27 6.36 -7.11 1.17
CA GLY A 27 6.60 -7.87 2.39
C GLY A 27 5.77 -7.39 3.58
N LEU A 28 4.56 -6.90 3.32
CA LEU A 28 3.63 -6.37 4.31
C LEU A 28 2.40 -7.28 4.43
N THR A 29 1.59 -7.05 5.46
CA THR A 29 0.26 -7.64 5.54
C THR A 29 -0.74 -6.80 4.73
N GLN A 30 -1.77 -7.45 4.17
CA GLN A 30 -2.83 -6.76 3.43
C GLN A 30 -3.51 -5.69 4.29
N GLN A 31 -3.70 -5.94 5.59
CA GLN A 31 -4.28 -4.98 6.54
C GLN A 31 -3.41 -3.71 6.67
N THR A 32 -2.09 -3.86 6.69
CA THR A 32 -1.15 -2.73 6.75
C THR A 32 -1.26 -1.87 5.50
N VAL A 33 -1.33 -2.50 4.33
CA VAL A 33 -1.50 -1.81 3.04
C VAL A 33 -2.84 -1.08 3.00
N SER A 34 -3.94 -1.76 3.33
CA SER A 34 -5.29 -1.18 3.34
C SER A 34 -5.42 0.01 4.28
N LYS A 35 -4.87 -0.09 5.50
CA LYS A 35 -4.84 1.04 6.44
C LYS A 35 -4.04 2.22 5.90
N THR A 36 -2.87 1.95 5.31
CA THR A 36 -2.00 3.01 4.76
C THR A 36 -2.70 3.77 3.64
N ILE A 37 -3.42 3.08 2.74
CA ILE A 37 -4.21 3.75 1.68
C ILE A 37 -5.36 4.57 2.27
N ARG A 38 -6.09 4.02 3.25
CA ARG A 38 -7.18 4.75 3.93
C ARG A 38 -6.70 6.03 4.63
N ASP A 39 -5.51 6.00 5.20
CA ASP A 39 -4.92 7.17 5.87
C ASP A 39 -4.38 8.22 4.87
N LEU A 40 -4.29 7.88 3.57
CA LEU A 40 -3.92 8.78 2.47
C LEU A 40 -5.13 9.44 1.77
N GLU A 41 -6.31 8.82 1.84
CA GLU A 41 -7.59 9.38 1.36
C GLU A 41 -8.07 10.54 2.26
#